data_AF-A0A067E614-F1
#
_entry.id   AF-A0A067E614-F1
#
_cell.length_a   1.000
_cell.length_b   1.000
_cell.length_c   1.000
_cell.angle_alpha   90.00
_cell.angle_beta   90.00
_cell.angle_gamma   90.00
#
_symmetry.space_group_name_H-M   'P 1'
#
loop_
_entity.id
_entity.type
_entity.pdbx_description
1 polymer ?
#
loop_
_entity_poly.entity_id
_entity_poly.type
_entity_poly.pdbx_seq_one_letter_code
_entity_poly.pdbx_strand_id
1 'polypeptide(L)'
;MAKRIFPLCESFVLTGQFVESRSQFKNGLVNHAFAASLRALLLDYEAMVAQLEHQFRLGRLSIQGLWFYCQPMLGSMQAVSAVIHKASANNFTGSAVLNLLQSQAKAMAGDNTVRSLLEKMTQCASNAYLGILE
;
A
#
# COMPACT_ATOMS: atom_id res chain seq x y z
N MET A 1 5.38 12.68 -19.36
CA MET A 1 4.39 12.52 -18.27
C MET A 1 3.95 11.08 -18.06
N ALA A 2 3.59 10.31 -19.10
CA ALA A 2 3.24 8.89 -18.94
C ALA A 2 4.28 8.07 -18.15
N LYS A 3 5.57 8.23 -18.43
CA LYS A 3 6.68 7.58 -17.70
C LYS A 3 6.71 7.89 -16.19
N ARG A 4 6.14 9.02 -15.76
CA ARG A 4 6.08 9.40 -14.34
C ARG A 4 4.89 8.79 -13.61
N ILE A 5 3.79 8.53 -14.32
CA ILE A 5 2.57 7.93 -13.77
C ILE A 5 2.68 6.40 -13.76
N PHE A 6 3.42 5.82 -14.71
CA PHE A 6 3.57 4.37 -14.84
C PHE A 6 3.96 3.63 -13.54
N PRO A 7 4.92 4.12 -12.72
CA PRO A 7 5.27 3.44 -11.46
C PRO A 7 4.11 3.34 -10.46
N LEU A 8 3.16 4.27 -10.50
CA LEU A 8 1.97 4.23 -9.65
C LEU A 8 1.04 3.09 -10.08
N CYS A 9 0.81 2.94 -11.39
CA CYS A 9 0.01 1.85 -11.93
C CYS A 9 0.66 0.49 -11.68
N GLU A 10 1.97 0.39 -11.85
CA GLU A 10 2.73 -0.82 -11.54
C GLU A 10 2.61 -1.21 -10.07
N SER A 11 2.77 -0.23 -9.16
CA SER A 11 2.60 -0.44 -7.71
C SER A 11 1.18 -0.90 -7.36
N PHE A 12 0.15 -0.37 -8.03
CA PHE A 12 -1.24 -0.81 -7.86
C PHE A 12 -1.43 -2.28 -8.23
N VAL A 13 -0.95 -2.68 -9.43
CA VAL A 13 -1.08 -4.06 -9.92
C VAL A 13 -0.34 -5.04 -9.00
N LEU A 14 0.90 -4.73 -8.62
CA LEU A 14 1.69 -5.56 -7.70
C LEU A 14 1.02 -5.71 -6.33
N THR A 15 0.46 -4.61 -5.82
CA THR A 15 -0.25 -4.62 -4.53
C THR A 15 -1.53 -5.47 -4.61
N GLY A 16 -2.30 -5.34 -5.68
CA GLY A 16 -3.50 -6.18 -5.92
C GLY A 16 -3.17 -7.67 -5.98
N GLN A 17 -2.16 -8.04 -6.76
CA GLN A 17 -1.70 -9.44 -6.87
C GLN A 17 -1.23 -10.02 -5.52
N PHE A 18 -0.53 -9.22 -4.72
CA PHE A 18 -0.10 -9.64 -3.38
C PHE A 18 -1.30 -9.84 -2.44
N VAL A 19 -2.27 -8.93 -2.47
CA VAL A 19 -3.50 -9.05 -1.67
C VAL A 19 -4.26 -10.33 -2.04
N GLU A 20 -4.42 -10.63 -3.32
CA GLU A 20 -5.10 -11.85 -3.78
C GLU A 20 -4.34 -13.13 -3.37
N SER A 21 -3.03 -13.18 -3.62
CA SER A 21 -2.20 -14.34 -3.28
C SER A 21 -2.14 -14.62 -1.77
N ARG A 22 -2.07 -13.58 -0.93
CA ARG A 22 -2.00 -13.72 0.53
C ARG A 22 -3.35 -13.88 1.21
N SER A 23 -4.45 -13.81 0.47
CA SER A 23 -5.81 -14.10 0.98
C SER A 23 -6.11 -15.58 1.15
N GLN A 24 -5.20 -16.46 0.72
CA GLN A 24 -5.29 -17.88 1.02
C GLN A 24 -5.03 -18.15 2.51
N PHE A 25 -5.88 -18.97 3.13
CA PHE A 25 -5.89 -19.30 4.57
C PHE A 25 -4.53 -19.74 5.16
N LYS A 26 -3.59 -20.19 4.31
CA LYS A 26 -2.26 -20.67 4.71
C LYS A 26 -1.30 -19.58 5.19
N ASN A 27 -1.63 -18.31 5.03
CA ASN A 27 -0.67 -17.21 5.27
C ASN A 27 -0.67 -16.65 6.70
N GLY A 28 -1.61 -17.07 7.55
CA GLY A 28 -1.71 -16.65 8.95
C GLY A 28 -2.36 -15.28 9.15
N LEU A 29 -2.89 -15.04 10.35
CA LEU A 29 -3.73 -13.88 10.67
C LEU A 29 -3.03 -12.52 10.46
N VAL A 30 -1.74 -12.43 10.73
CA VAL A 30 -0.94 -11.21 10.50
C VAL A 30 -0.91 -10.83 9.01
N ASN A 31 -0.75 -11.82 8.12
CA ASN A 31 -0.77 -11.57 6.68
C ASN A 31 -2.17 -11.21 6.18
N HIS A 32 -3.22 -11.78 6.77
CA HIS A 32 -4.60 -11.38 6.47
C HIS A 32 -4.88 -9.94 6.89
N ALA A 33 -4.47 -9.55 8.11
CA ALA A 33 -4.61 -8.18 8.58
C ALA A 33 -3.81 -7.20 7.72
N PHE A 34 -2.57 -7.55 7.35
CA PHE A 34 -1.78 -6.76 6.42
C PHE A 34 -2.46 -6.64 5.04
N ALA A 35 -2.94 -7.74 4.46
CA ALA A 35 -3.68 -7.72 3.20
C ALA A 35 -4.97 -6.89 3.28
N ALA A 36 -5.66 -6.86 4.43
CA ALA A 36 -6.81 -5.99 4.65
C ALA A 36 -6.41 -4.50 4.66
N SER A 37 -5.31 -4.13 5.31
CA SER A 37 -4.80 -2.76 5.27
C SER A 37 -4.37 -2.34 3.85
N LEU A 38 -3.79 -3.26 3.08
CA LEU A 38 -3.47 -3.02 1.67
C LEU A 38 -4.73 -2.80 0.82
N ARG A 39 -5.80 -3.56 1.05
CA ARG A 39 -7.09 -3.32 0.37
C ARG A 39 -7.64 -1.93 0.65
N ALA A 40 -7.55 -1.45 1.89
CA ALA A 40 -7.99 -0.09 2.23
C ALA A 40 -7.22 0.96 1.42
N LEU A 41 -5.90 0.80 1.28
CA LEU A 41 -5.10 1.69 0.44
C LEU A 41 -5.48 1.62 -1.05
N LEU A 42 -5.80 0.43 -1.58
CA LEU A 42 -6.27 0.27 -2.96
C LEU A 42 -7.61 0.96 -3.19
N LEU A 43 -8.51 0.94 -2.21
CA LEU A 43 -9.78 1.69 -2.28
C LEU A 43 -9.55 3.21 -2.32
N ASP A 44 -8.59 3.72 -1.54
CA ASP A 44 -8.22 5.14 -1.60
C ASP A 44 -7.66 5.52 -2.98
N TYR A 45 -6.91 4.62 -3.62
CA TYR A 45 -6.44 4.79 -5.00
C TYR A 45 -7.60 4.83 -5.99
N GLU A 46 -8.54 3.88 -5.91
CA GLU A 46 -9.72 3.85 -6.79
C GLU A 46 -10.59 5.12 -6.61
N ALA A 47 -10.76 5.59 -5.38
CA ALA A 47 -11.46 6.83 -5.10
C ALA A 47 -10.78 8.05 -5.76
N MET A 48 -9.44 8.13 -5.69
CA MET A 48 -8.68 9.17 -6.40
C MET A 48 -8.89 9.09 -7.92
N VAL A 49 -8.87 7.89 -8.50
CA VAL A 49 -9.12 7.68 -9.93
C VAL A 49 -10.53 8.13 -10.31
N ALA A 50 -11.55 7.78 -9.52
CA ALA A 50 -12.93 8.20 -9.75
C ALA A 50 -13.09 9.73 -9.69
N GLN A 51 -12.40 10.40 -8.76
CA GLN A 51 -12.39 11.86 -8.67
C GLN A 51 -11.72 12.50 -9.91
N LEU A 52 -10.61 11.93 -10.38
CA LEU A 52 -9.94 12.38 -11.60
C LEU A 52 -10.82 12.20 -12.83
N GLU A 53 -11.48 11.05 -12.97
CA GLU A 53 -12.43 10.79 -14.05
C GLU A 53 -13.58 11.81 -14.04
N HIS A 54 -14.12 12.13 -12.86
CA HIS A 54 -15.14 13.16 -12.73
C HIS A 54 -14.65 14.53 -13.23
N GLN A 55 -13.45 14.96 -12.83
CA GLN A 55 -12.86 16.22 -13.32
C GLN A 55 -12.61 16.20 -14.83
N PHE A 56 -12.22 15.05 -15.39
CA PHE A 56 -12.05 14.87 -16.83
C PHE A 56 -13.37 15.04 -17.58
N ARG A 57 -14.46 14.40 -17.09
CA ARG A 57 -15.80 14.53 -17.69
C ARG A 57 -16.34 15.95 -17.65
N LEU A 58 -15.94 16.75 -16.66
CA LEU A 58 -16.27 18.18 -16.58
C LEU A 58 -15.39 19.08 -17.46
N GLY A 59 -14.39 18.52 -18.17
CA GLY A 59 -13.42 19.30 -18.97
C GLY A 59 -12.44 20.12 -18.12
N ARG A 60 -12.27 19.78 -16.83
CA ARG A 60 -11.47 20.54 -15.85
C ARG A 60 -10.12 19.90 -15.54
N LEU A 61 -9.83 18.74 -16.12
CA LEU A 61 -8.58 18.01 -15.86
C LEU A 61 -7.53 18.29 -16.94
N SER A 62 -6.45 18.96 -16.56
CA SER A 62 -5.23 19.08 -17.39
C SER A 62 -4.25 17.94 -17.09
N ILE A 63 -3.31 17.70 -18.00
CA ILE A 63 -2.24 16.69 -17.80
C ILE A 63 -1.36 17.04 -16.60
N GLN A 64 -1.11 18.32 -16.36
CA GLN A 64 -0.37 18.81 -15.20
C GLN A 64 -1.17 18.60 -13.92
N GLY A 65 -2.49 18.86 -13.96
CA GLY A 65 -3.39 18.58 -12.85
C GLY A 65 -3.41 17.10 -12.48
N LEU A 66 -3.51 16.21 -13.48
CA LEU A 66 -3.41 14.77 -13.28
C LEU A 66 -2.14 14.37 -12.53
N TRP A 67 -0.98 14.88 -12.94
CA TRP A 67 0.28 14.60 -12.24
C TRP A 67 0.28 15.11 -10.80
N PHE A 68 -0.19 16.34 -10.57
CA PHE A 68 -0.28 16.95 -9.25
C PHE A 68 -1.15 16.13 -8.29
N TYR A 69 -2.33 15.68 -8.72
CA TYR A 69 -3.23 14.87 -7.90
C TYR A 69 -2.69 13.48 -7.60
N CYS A 70 -1.93 12.87 -8.51
CA CYS A 70 -1.33 11.55 -8.30
C CYS A 70 -0.10 11.59 -7.37
N GLN A 71 0.54 12.75 -7.20
CA GLN A 71 1.81 12.87 -6.47
C GLN A 71 1.74 12.42 -5.01
N PRO A 72 0.71 12.76 -4.20
CA PRO A 72 0.60 12.29 -2.82
C PRO A 72 0.46 10.77 -2.70
N MET A 73 -0.22 10.13 -3.65
CA MET A 73 -0.44 8.68 -3.66
C MET A 73 0.82 7.91 -4.08
N LEU A 74 1.66 8.52 -4.90
CA LEU A 74 2.87 7.89 -5.44
C LEU A 74 3.81 7.40 -4.33
N GLY A 75 4.10 8.22 -3.32
CA GLY A 75 5.00 7.86 -2.22
C GLY A 75 4.49 6.67 -1.41
N SER A 76 3.21 6.72 -1.03
CA SER A 76 2.52 5.65 -0.30
C SER A 76 2.54 4.32 -1.04
N MET A 77 2.18 4.33 -2.32
CA MET A 77 2.12 3.13 -3.15
C MET A 77 3.51 2.54 -3.42
N GLN A 78 4.53 3.38 -3.63
CA GLN A 78 5.90 2.92 -3.83
C GLN A 78 6.50 2.29 -2.57
N ALA A 79 6.29 2.91 -1.40
CA ALA A 79 6.76 2.36 -0.14
C ALA A 79 6.13 1.01 0.17
N VAL A 80 4.83 0.88 -0.08
CA VAL A 80 4.10 -0.38 0.09
C VAL A 80 4.57 -1.44 -0.92
N SER A 81 4.74 -1.08 -2.19
CA SER A 81 5.29 -1.99 -3.21
C SER A 81 6.68 -2.52 -2.82
N ALA A 82 7.54 -1.68 -2.25
CA ALA A 82 8.84 -2.11 -1.76
C ALA A 82 8.75 -3.12 -0.60
N VAL A 83 7.79 -2.96 0.31
CA VAL A 83 7.50 -3.94 1.37
C VAL A 83 7.00 -5.24 0.78
N ILE A 84 6.05 -5.17 -0.16
CA ILE A 84 5.45 -6.33 -0.82
C ILE A 84 6.49 -7.15 -1.56
N HIS A 85 7.39 -6.51 -2.31
CA HIS A 85 8.49 -7.19 -2.98
C HIS A 85 9.38 -7.94 -1.99
N LYS A 86 9.78 -7.30 -0.89
CA LYS A 86 10.60 -7.92 0.15
C LYS A 86 9.87 -9.07 0.86
N ALA A 87 8.58 -8.90 1.12
CA ALA A 87 7.74 -9.93 1.76
C ALA A 87 7.54 -11.14 0.84
N SER A 88 7.34 -10.92 -0.46
CA SER A 88 7.15 -11.97 -1.45
C SER A 88 8.44 -12.74 -1.73
N ALA A 89 9.58 -12.05 -1.87
CA ALA A 89 10.86 -12.69 -2.14
C ALA A 89 11.31 -13.64 -1.03
N ASN A 90 10.99 -13.32 0.23
CA ASN A 90 11.42 -14.09 1.40
C ASN A 90 10.31 -14.99 2.00
N ASN A 91 9.11 -15.01 1.39
CA ASN A 91 7.95 -15.72 1.92
C ASN A 91 7.65 -15.43 3.41
N PHE A 92 7.77 -14.16 3.81
CA PHE A 92 7.58 -13.80 5.21
C PHE A 92 6.16 -14.04 5.69
N THR A 93 6.06 -14.57 6.90
CA THR A 93 4.79 -14.85 7.60
C THR A 93 4.91 -14.42 9.06
N GLY A 94 3.79 -14.00 9.66
CA GLY A 94 3.74 -13.66 11.08
C GLY A 94 4.66 -12.48 11.45
N SER A 95 5.48 -12.67 12.48
CA SER A 95 6.37 -11.63 13.03
C SER A 95 7.40 -11.09 12.04
N ALA A 96 7.79 -11.88 11.03
CA ALA A 96 8.70 -11.42 9.99
C ALA A 96 8.11 -10.25 9.17
N VAL A 97 6.79 -10.25 8.96
CA VAL A 97 6.11 -9.15 8.25
C VAL A 97 6.02 -7.89 9.12
N LEU A 98 5.79 -8.05 10.43
CA LEU A 98 5.82 -6.94 11.39
C LEU A 98 7.21 -6.27 11.42
N ASN A 99 8.26 -7.07 11.51
CA ASN A 99 9.63 -6.59 11.51
C ASN A 99 9.97 -5.85 10.20
N LEU A 100 9.51 -6.36 9.07
CA LEU A 100 9.70 -5.74 7.78
C LEU A 100 8.98 -4.38 7.69
N LEU A 101 7.71 -4.31 8.09
CA LEU A 101 6.93 -3.08 8.10
C LEU A 101 7.58 -2.02 9.00
N GLN A 102 8.01 -2.42 10.20
CA GLN A 102 8.64 -1.51 11.15
C GLN A 102 10.03 -1.06 10.70
N SER A 103 10.81 -1.94 10.07
CA SER A 103 12.09 -1.60 9.44
C SER A 103 11.89 -0.58 8.31
N GLN A 104 10.89 -0.79 7.46
CA GLN A 104 10.59 0.15 6.37
C GLN A 104 10.06 1.49 6.91
N ALA A 105 9.22 1.49 7.96
CA ALA A 105 8.75 2.72 8.59
C ALA A 105 9.91 3.56 9.14
N LYS A 106 10.89 2.91 9.77
CA LYS A 106 12.13 3.57 10.24
C LYS A 106 12.97 4.13 9.09
N ALA A 107 13.09 3.39 7.98
CA ALA A 107 13.82 3.85 6.81
C ALA A 107 13.16 5.09 6.16
N MET A 108 11.83 5.21 6.29
CA MET A 108 11.04 6.32 5.75
C MET A 108 10.82 7.44 6.79
N ALA A 109 11.67 7.57 7.81
CA ALA A 109 11.51 8.57 8.87
C ALA A 109 11.43 10.03 8.38
N GLY A 110 12.00 10.34 7.21
CA GLY A 110 11.91 11.65 6.57
C GLY A 110 10.56 11.94 5.89
N ASP A 111 9.75 10.93 5.58
CA ASP A 111 8.42 11.08 4.98
C ASP A 111 7.35 10.69 5.99
N ASN A 112 6.79 11.70 6.67
CA ASN A 112 5.80 11.51 7.72
C ASN A 112 4.51 10.83 7.22
N THR A 113 4.14 11.03 5.95
CA THR A 113 2.91 10.47 5.40
C THR A 113 3.06 8.97 5.20
N VAL A 114 4.16 8.56 4.56
CA VAL A 114 4.51 7.16 4.33
C VAL A 114 4.79 6.45 5.66
N ARG A 115 5.51 7.10 6.57
CA ARG A 115 5.77 6.54 7.90
C ARG A 115 4.48 6.27 8.66
N SER A 116 3.58 7.24 8.72
CA SER A 116 2.28 7.08 9.42
C SER A 116 1.44 5.96 8.78
N LEU A 117 1.47 5.83 7.45
CA LEU A 117 0.81 4.72 6.75
C LEU A 117 1.39 3.36 7.17
N LEU A 118 2.72 3.21 7.16
CA LEU A 118 3.38 1.96 7.54
C LEU A 118 3.19 1.63 9.03
N GLU A 119 3.18 2.64 9.90
CA GLU A 119 2.86 2.49 11.33
C GLU A 119 1.43 1.99 11.53
N LYS A 120 0.44 2.55 10.82
CA LYS A 120 -0.95 2.07 10.84
C LYS A 120 -1.06 0.62 10.39
N MET A 121 -0.40 0.25 9.29
CA MET A 121 -0.37 -1.14 8.81
C MET A 121 0.28 -2.08 9.84
N THR A 122 1.35 -1.62 10.50
CA THR A 122 2.01 -2.37 11.59
C THR A 122 1.07 -2.58 12.77
N GLN A 123 0.31 -1.55 13.16
CA GLN A 123 -0.65 -1.67 14.26
C GLN A 123 -1.77 -2.67 13.94
N CYS A 124 -2.34 -2.61 12.73
CA CYS A 124 -3.36 -3.57 12.30
C CYS A 124 -2.83 -5.01 12.35
N ALA A 125 -1.62 -5.23 11.84
CA ALA A 125 -0.97 -6.54 11.82
C ALA A 125 -0.60 -7.02 13.25
N SER A 126 -0.17 -6.12 14.13
CA SER A 126 0.17 -6.42 15.52
C SER A 126 -1.05 -6.79 16.35
N ASN A 127 -2.18 -6.08 16.17
CA ASN A 127 -3.44 -6.42 16.84
C ASN A 127 -3.89 -7.85 16.51
N ALA A 128 -3.74 -8.25 15.24
CA ALA A 128 -4.05 -9.62 14.82
C ALA A 128 -3.07 -10.66 15.38
N TYR A 129 -1.83 -10.27 15.68
CA TYR A 129 -0.86 -11.14 16.36
C TYR A 129 -1.18 -11.28 17.85
N LEU A 130 -1.49 -10.18 18.54
CA LEU A 130 -1.83 -10.16 19.96
C LEU A 130 -3.12 -10.94 20.27
N GLY A 131 -4.12 -10.87 19.40
CA GLY A 131 -5.35 -11.67 19.53
C GLY A 131 -5.16 -13.18 19.36
N ILE A 132 -3.94 -13.66 19.05
CA ILE A 132 -3.58 -15.09 19.10
C ILE A 132 -3.00 -15.48 20.47
N LEU A 133 -2.42 -14.51 21.19
CA LEU A 133 -1.80 -14.72 22.50
C LEU A 133 -2.81 -14.60 23.66
N GLU A 134 -3.92 -13.90 23.46
CA GLU A 134 -5.08 -13.84 24.37
C GLU A 134 -5.99 -15.06 24.19
#